data_AF-A0A9D8S4W9-F1
#
_entry.id   AF-A0A9D8S4W9-F1
#
_cell.length_a   1.000
_cell.length_b   1.000
_cell.length_c   1.000
_cell.angle_alpha   90.00
_cell.angle_beta   90.00
_cell.angle_gamma   90.00
#
_symmetry.space_group_name_H-M   'P 1'
#
loop_
_entity.id
_entity.type
_entity.pdbx_description
1 polymer ?
#
loop_
_entity_poly.entity_id
_entity_poly.type
_entity_poly.pdbx_seq_one_letter_code
_entity_poly.pdbx_strand_id
1 'polypeptide(L)'
;MDELENEIKQGKRLLFAELRALFKRPDAEALFKAYLSSSEGYYFGSKEDEMLLISQPNAATLLRVYSPWNSLIPEVQLAMIKKKNAKELLSAYQETYVLCEEAQIAMLRSKNASALLEVFMQKFKLDFGAEQELVDKLLGFPKAKAKALLAQYRQKYELSPKWREVALKRGLL
;
A
#
# COMPACT_ATOMS: atom_id res chain seq x y z
N MET A 1 27.66 -9.67 -19.90
CA MET A 1 26.72 -8.65 -19.42
C MET A 1 25.49 -8.79 -20.29
N ASP A 2 24.34 -9.05 -19.69
CA ASP A 2 23.09 -9.27 -20.42
C ASP A 2 22.64 -7.96 -21.09
N GLU A 3 21.95 -8.05 -22.23
CA GLU A 3 21.51 -6.89 -23.03
C GLU A 3 20.70 -5.92 -22.17
N LEU A 4 19.78 -6.44 -21.36
CA LEU A 4 18.95 -5.68 -20.41
C LEU A 4 19.79 -4.93 -19.35
N GLU A 5 20.86 -5.54 -18.85
CA GLU A 5 21.73 -4.91 -17.84
C GLU A 5 22.53 -3.76 -18.47
N ASN A 6 22.94 -3.92 -19.73
CA ASN A 6 23.60 -2.87 -20.49
C ASN A 6 22.64 -1.71 -20.79
N GLU A 7 21.38 -1.99 -21.13
CA GLU A 7 20.35 -0.97 -21.34
C GLU A 7 20.08 -0.15 -20.07
N ILE A 8 19.96 -0.81 -18.92
CA ILE A 8 19.83 -0.15 -17.61
C ILE A 8 21.03 0.75 -17.33
N LYS A 9 22.26 0.27 -17.58
CA LYS A 9 23.49 1.07 -17.37
C LYS A 9 23.58 2.26 -18.32
N GLN A 10 23.02 2.15 -19.51
CA GLN A 10 22.91 3.24 -20.47
C GLN A 10 21.78 4.22 -20.13
N GLY A 11 21.01 3.95 -19.06
CA GLY A 11 19.87 4.78 -18.67
C GLY A 11 18.68 4.67 -19.61
N LYS A 12 18.64 3.66 -20.49
CA LYS A 12 17.53 3.53 -21.43
C LYS A 12 16.23 3.25 -20.68
N ARG A 13 15.16 3.91 -21.10
CA ARG A 13 13.80 3.56 -20.68
C ARG A 13 13.47 2.13 -21.13
N LEU A 14 13.09 1.29 -20.18
CA LEU A 14 12.60 -0.06 -20.46
C LEU A 14 11.15 -0.01 -20.95
N LEU A 15 10.87 -0.77 -22.00
CA LEU A 15 9.52 -1.07 -22.49
C LEU A 15 8.81 -2.04 -21.54
N PHE A 16 7.48 -2.12 -21.64
CA PHE A 16 6.66 -3.01 -20.82
C PHE A 16 7.12 -4.49 -20.85
N ALA A 17 7.54 -4.97 -22.02
CA ALA A 17 8.03 -6.33 -22.19
C ALA A 17 9.36 -6.57 -21.44
N GLU A 18 10.25 -5.58 -21.45
CA GLU A 18 11.55 -5.60 -20.76
C GLU A 18 11.37 -5.50 -19.25
N LEU A 19 10.45 -4.65 -18.77
CA LEU A 19 10.06 -4.61 -17.36
C LEU A 19 9.51 -5.96 -16.88
N ARG A 20 8.66 -6.60 -17.70
CA ARG A 20 8.15 -7.95 -17.41
C ARG A 20 9.25 -9.00 -17.40
N ALA A 21 10.25 -8.88 -18.26
CA ALA A 21 11.41 -9.76 -18.26
C ALA A 21 12.27 -9.52 -16.99
N LEU A 22 12.53 -8.26 -16.65
CA LEU A 22 13.27 -7.84 -15.47
C LEU A 22 12.67 -8.45 -14.20
N PHE A 23 11.36 -8.26 -13.98
CA PHE A 23 10.69 -8.73 -12.76
C PHE A 23 10.66 -10.25 -12.58
N LYS A 24 10.89 -11.03 -13.63
CA LYS A 24 11.00 -12.49 -13.56
C LYS A 24 12.39 -12.97 -13.18
N ARG A 25 13.40 -12.09 -13.18
CA ARG A 25 14.78 -12.48 -12.91
C ARG A 25 15.01 -12.69 -11.41
N PRO A 26 15.93 -13.59 -11.02
CA PRO A 26 16.29 -13.79 -9.62
C PRO A 26 16.97 -12.55 -9.00
N ASP A 27 17.62 -11.72 -9.81
CA ASP A 27 18.28 -10.46 -9.42
C ASP A 27 17.41 -9.21 -9.68
N ALA A 28 16.09 -9.39 -9.86
CA ALA A 28 15.14 -8.32 -10.22
C ALA A 28 15.21 -7.12 -9.27
N GLU A 29 15.37 -7.33 -7.97
CA GLU A 29 15.45 -6.23 -6.99
C GLU A 29 16.65 -5.31 -7.25
N ALA A 30 17.83 -5.88 -7.45
CA ALA A 30 19.06 -5.12 -7.69
C ALA A 30 19.01 -4.39 -9.03
N LEU A 31 18.53 -5.07 -10.08
CA LEU A 31 18.38 -4.47 -11.41
C LEU A 31 17.32 -3.38 -11.45
N PHE A 32 16.20 -3.58 -10.77
CA PHE A 32 15.14 -2.58 -10.70
C PHE A 32 15.59 -1.35 -9.93
N LYS A 33 16.34 -1.54 -8.83
CA LYS A 33 16.95 -0.44 -8.08
C LYS A 33 17.95 0.33 -8.95
N ALA A 34 18.81 -0.36 -9.69
CA ALA A 34 19.75 0.26 -10.62
C ALA A 34 19.00 1.06 -11.70
N TYR A 35 17.93 0.48 -12.26
CA TYR A 35 17.07 1.13 -13.25
C TYR A 35 16.46 2.44 -12.72
N LEU A 36 15.81 2.41 -11.56
CA LEU A 36 15.20 3.61 -10.96
C LEU A 36 16.23 4.68 -10.59
N SER A 37 17.47 4.29 -10.27
CA SER A 37 18.55 5.22 -9.92
C SER A 37 19.24 5.90 -11.10
N SER A 38 19.05 5.38 -12.32
CA SER A 38 19.56 6.02 -13.53
C SER A 38 18.70 7.24 -13.86
N SER A 39 19.32 8.39 -14.16
CA SER A 39 18.66 9.71 -14.21
C SER A 39 17.55 9.89 -15.27
N GLU A 40 17.27 8.89 -16.10
CA GLU A 40 16.12 8.84 -17.02
C GLU A 40 14.95 7.98 -16.51
N GLY A 41 15.12 7.28 -15.38
CA GLY A 41 14.14 6.39 -14.75
C GLY A 41 12.92 7.08 -14.12
N TYR A 42 12.80 8.40 -14.26
CA TYR A 42 11.72 9.23 -13.71
C TYR A 42 10.34 8.97 -14.34
N TYR A 43 10.22 8.02 -15.27
CA TYR A 43 8.97 7.71 -15.98
C TYR A 43 8.60 6.22 -15.91
N PHE A 44 8.74 5.61 -14.73
CA PHE A 44 7.95 4.44 -14.35
C PHE A 44 6.65 4.99 -13.74
N GLY A 45 5.53 4.87 -14.45
CA GLY A 45 4.30 5.53 -13.97
C GLY A 45 3.06 5.34 -14.85
N SER A 46 3.08 4.40 -15.80
CA SER A 46 1.82 3.98 -16.42
C SER A 46 1.06 3.06 -15.46
N LYS A 47 -0.27 3.09 -15.57
CA LYS A 47 -1.13 2.18 -14.83
C LYS A 47 -0.74 0.72 -15.07
N GLU A 48 -0.39 0.39 -16.31
CA GLU A 48 -0.03 -0.96 -16.73
C GLU A 48 1.25 -1.44 -16.03
N ASP A 49 2.27 -0.59 -15.96
CA ASP A 49 3.56 -0.91 -15.32
C ASP A 49 3.39 -1.14 -13.82
N GLU A 50 2.63 -0.28 -13.15
CA GLU A 50 2.37 -0.41 -11.72
C GLU A 50 1.48 -1.62 -11.41
N MET A 51 0.47 -1.89 -12.25
CA MET A 51 -0.34 -3.11 -12.15
C MET A 51 0.51 -4.36 -12.33
N LEU A 52 1.47 -4.33 -13.26
CA LEU A 52 2.44 -5.39 -13.46
C LEU A 52 3.30 -5.59 -12.20
N LEU A 53 3.83 -4.51 -11.62
CA LEU A 53 4.61 -4.54 -10.38
C LEU A 53 3.83 -5.23 -9.25
N ILE A 54 2.59 -4.78 -8.96
CA ILE A 54 1.79 -5.38 -7.86
C ILE A 54 1.22 -6.77 -8.20
N SER A 55 1.45 -7.28 -9.41
CA SER A 55 1.07 -8.64 -9.81
C SER A 55 2.18 -9.66 -9.63
N GLN A 56 3.41 -9.23 -9.38
CA GLN A 56 4.54 -10.14 -9.25
C GLN A 56 4.48 -10.96 -7.95
N PRO A 57 5.01 -12.19 -7.93
CA PRO A 57 5.10 -12.99 -6.70
C PRO A 57 5.92 -12.29 -5.59
N ASN A 58 6.93 -11.52 -5.97
CA ASN A 58 7.80 -10.73 -5.09
C ASN A 58 7.40 -9.24 -5.04
N ALA A 59 6.14 -8.91 -5.36
CA ALA A 59 5.67 -7.53 -5.48
C ALA A 59 5.95 -6.66 -4.26
N ALA A 60 5.90 -7.20 -3.03
CA ALA A 60 6.21 -6.42 -1.82
C ALA A 60 7.67 -5.92 -1.81
N THR A 61 8.62 -6.76 -2.23
CA THR A 61 10.03 -6.40 -2.35
C THR A 61 10.24 -5.34 -3.43
N LEU A 62 9.64 -5.55 -4.62
CA LEU A 62 9.71 -4.58 -5.72
C LEU A 62 9.08 -3.24 -5.33
N LEU A 63 8.00 -3.26 -4.55
CA LEU A 63 7.32 -2.05 -4.08
C LEU A 63 8.18 -1.25 -3.11
N ARG A 64 8.93 -1.89 -2.21
CA ARG A 64 9.91 -1.19 -1.35
C ARG A 64 11.01 -0.49 -2.15
N VAL A 65 11.40 -1.07 -3.28
CA VAL A 65 12.38 -0.44 -4.20
C VAL A 65 11.75 0.73 -4.96
N TYR A 66 10.47 0.60 -5.32
CA TYR A 66 9.71 1.59 -6.09
C TYR A 66 9.28 2.83 -5.28
N SER A 67 8.70 2.62 -4.10
CA SER A 67 8.06 3.67 -3.29
C SER A 67 8.97 4.82 -2.85
N PRO A 68 10.30 4.68 -2.70
CA PRO A 68 11.16 5.84 -2.48
C PRO A 68 11.19 6.85 -3.63
N TRP A 69 10.78 6.43 -4.84
CA TRP A 69 10.86 7.24 -6.05
C TRP A 69 9.49 7.73 -6.52
N ASN A 70 8.44 6.90 -6.37
CA ASN A 70 7.12 7.15 -6.93
C ASN A 70 5.99 6.63 -6.04
N SER A 71 4.90 7.39 -5.94
CA SER A 71 3.65 6.90 -5.37
C SER A 71 2.89 6.06 -6.40
N LEU A 72 2.10 5.09 -5.91
CA LEU A 72 1.21 4.34 -6.79
C LEU A 72 0.02 5.22 -7.20
N ILE A 73 -0.45 5.08 -8.43
CA ILE A 73 -1.69 5.75 -8.85
C ILE A 73 -2.90 5.19 -8.06
N PRO A 74 -3.95 6.01 -7.81
CA PRO A 74 -5.08 5.61 -6.97
C PRO A 74 -5.73 4.28 -7.34
N GLU A 75 -5.88 4.00 -8.64
CA GLU A 75 -6.46 2.75 -9.13
C GLU A 75 -5.60 1.52 -8.79
N VAL A 76 -4.28 1.68 -8.79
CA VAL A 76 -3.35 0.62 -8.43
C VAL A 76 -3.32 0.42 -6.92
N GLN A 77 -3.41 1.50 -6.14
CA GLN A 77 -3.61 1.39 -4.68
C GLN A 77 -4.88 0.59 -4.35
N LEU A 78 -5.99 0.88 -5.03
CA LEU A 78 -7.24 0.12 -4.89
C LEU A 78 -7.08 -1.36 -5.28
N ALA A 79 -6.35 -1.64 -6.37
CA ALA A 79 -6.08 -3.00 -6.81
C ALA A 79 -5.19 -3.75 -5.81
N MET A 80 -4.17 -3.09 -5.26
CA MET A 80 -3.26 -3.62 -4.24
C MET A 80 -4.04 -4.12 -3.01
N ILE A 81 -4.98 -3.33 -2.51
CA ILE A 81 -5.81 -3.68 -1.35
C ILE A 81 -6.70 -4.91 -1.58
N LYS A 82 -7.05 -5.21 -2.84
CA LYS A 82 -7.86 -6.37 -3.21
C LYS A 82 -7.05 -7.66 -3.41
N LYS A 83 -5.71 -7.59 -3.38
CA LYS A 83 -4.84 -8.76 -3.55
C LYS A 83 -4.89 -9.68 -2.33
N LYS A 84 -4.59 -10.96 -2.54
CA LYS A 84 -4.49 -11.94 -1.45
C LYS A 84 -3.38 -11.58 -0.44
N ASN A 85 -2.27 -11.05 -0.94
CA ASN A 85 -1.12 -10.56 -0.16
C ASN A 85 -1.19 -9.03 0.09
N ALA A 86 -2.39 -8.47 0.18
CA ALA A 86 -2.57 -7.02 0.38
C ALA A 86 -1.89 -6.52 1.67
N LYS A 87 -1.74 -7.36 2.70
CA LYS A 87 -1.07 -7.00 3.96
C LYS A 87 0.41 -6.69 3.73
N GLU A 88 1.10 -7.56 3.01
CA GLU A 88 2.53 -7.43 2.71
C GLU A 88 2.78 -6.24 1.76
N LEU A 89 1.92 -6.08 0.75
CA LEU A 89 2.01 -4.96 -0.18
C LEU A 89 1.77 -3.62 0.52
N LEU A 90 0.72 -3.55 1.35
CA LEU A 90 0.41 -2.35 2.12
C LEU A 90 1.56 -1.99 3.06
N SER A 91 2.14 -2.99 3.75
CA SER A 91 3.27 -2.77 4.64
C SER A 91 4.49 -2.20 3.91
N ALA A 92 4.78 -2.69 2.70
CA ALA A 92 5.87 -2.18 1.88
C ALA A 92 5.61 -0.74 1.40
N TYR A 93 4.40 -0.47 0.90
CA TYR A 93 4.02 0.85 0.39
C TYR A 93 4.05 1.93 1.48
N GLN A 94 3.58 1.59 2.69
CA GLN A 94 3.49 2.50 3.83
C GLN A 94 4.82 2.77 4.53
N GLU A 95 5.93 2.23 4.03
CA GLU A 95 7.24 2.72 4.40
C GLU A 95 7.48 4.15 3.89
N THR A 96 6.78 4.56 2.83
CA THR A 96 6.94 5.90 2.23
C THR A 96 5.64 6.71 2.15
N TYR A 97 4.50 6.08 1.81
CA TYR A 97 3.28 6.81 1.49
C TYR A 97 2.06 6.41 2.32
N VAL A 98 1.08 7.33 2.38
CA VAL A 98 -0.27 7.04 2.86
C VAL A 98 -1.13 6.62 1.67
N LEU A 99 -2.09 5.72 1.90
CA LEU A 99 -3.11 5.38 0.89
C LEU A 99 -3.97 6.60 0.54
N CYS A 100 -4.42 6.67 -0.71
CA CYS A 100 -5.49 7.59 -1.11
C CYS A 100 -6.78 7.24 -0.37
N GLU A 101 -7.69 8.20 -0.27
CA GLU A 101 -8.91 8.07 0.52
C GLU A 101 -9.73 6.86 0.07
N GLU A 102 -9.94 6.67 -1.23
CA GLU A 102 -10.70 5.57 -1.82
C GLU A 102 -10.10 4.21 -1.45
N ALA A 103 -8.77 4.10 -1.47
CA ALA A 103 -8.05 2.89 -1.08
C ALA A 103 -8.19 2.61 0.43
N GLN A 104 -8.24 3.65 1.27
CA GLN A 104 -8.57 3.50 2.68
C GLN A 104 -10.00 2.97 2.86
N ILE A 105 -11.00 3.50 2.14
CA ILE A 105 -12.38 2.98 2.19
C ILE A 105 -12.43 1.51 1.75
N ALA A 106 -11.75 1.18 0.66
CA ALA A 106 -11.70 -0.19 0.14
C ALA A 106 -11.02 -1.15 1.13
N MET A 107 -9.96 -0.69 1.81
CA MET A 107 -9.26 -1.43 2.85
C MET A 107 -10.21 -1.79 3.98
N LEU A 108 -10.95 -0.79 4.45
CA LEU A 108 -11.99 -1.00 5.45
C LEU A 108 -12.97 -2.06 4.93
N ARG A 109 -13.51 -1.91 3.71
CA ARG A 109 -14.56 -2.80 3.16
C ARG A 109 -14.10 -4.21 2.80
N SER A 110 -12.80 -4.46 2.86
CA SER A 110 -12.23 -5.76 2.50
C SER A 110 -12.59 -6.85 3.52
N LYS A 111 -12.56 -8.11 3.09
CA LYS A 111 -12.69 -9.26 4.01
C LYS A 111 -11.54 -9.33 5.02
N ASN A 112 -10.40 -8.71 4.70
CA ASN A 112 -9.17 -8.69 5.49
C ASN A 112 -8.98 -7.37 6.25
N ALA A 113 -10.06 -6.59 6.46
CA ALA A 113 -10.01 -5.27 7.06
C ALA A 113 -9.17 -5.20 8.35
N SER A 114 -9.31 -6.19 9.24
CA SER A 114 -8.56 -6.27 10.48
C SER A 114 -7.06 -6.35 10.29
N ALA A 115 -6.60 -7.18 9.35
CA ALA A 115 -5.19 -7.37 9.09
C ALA A 115 -4.56 -6.16 8.37
N LEU A 116 -5.33 -5.50 7.49
CA LEU A 116 -4.87 -4.31 6.79
C LEU A 116 -4.85 -3.08 7.71
N LEU A 117 -5.88 -2.93 8.56
CA LEU A 117 -5.92 -1.87 9.57
C LEU A 117 -4.75 -1.99 10.56
N GLU A 118 -4.42 -3.21 10.98
CA GLU A 118 -3.27 -3.42 11.85
C GLU A 118 -1.97 -2.85 11.24
N VAL A 119 -1.72 -3.12 9.95
CA VAL A 119 -0.54 -2.58 9.24
C VAL A 119 -0.65 -1.07 9.07
N PHE A 120 -1.81 -0.59 8.65
CA PHE A 120 -2.06 0.83 8.41
C PHE A 120 -1.77 1.69 9.64
N MET A 121 -2.17 1.19 10.81
CA MET A 121 -2.04 1.90 12.08
C MET A 121 -0.65 1.77 12.73
N GLN A 122 0.18 0.80 12.32
CA GLN A 122 1.53 0.64 12.86
C GLN A 122 2.49 1.75 12.39
N LYS A 123 2.34 2.21 11.15
CA LYS A 123 3.28 3.17 10.53
C LYS A 123 2.88 4.62 10.75
N PHE A 124 1.59 4.92 10.68
CA PHE A 124 1.08 6.27 10.93
C PHE A 124 0.46 6.30 12.32
N LYS A 125 1.14 6.95 13.29
CA LYS A 125 0.43 7.59 14.40
C LYS A 125 -0.52 8.56 13.73
N LEU A 126 -1.80 8.24 13.69
CA LEU A 126 -2.75 9.02 12.93
C LEU A 126 -2.76 10.45 13.51
N ASP A 127 -2.22 11.41 12.75
CA ASP A 127 -2.31 12.84 13.02
C ASP A 127 -3.54 13.36 12.27
N PHE A 128 -4.55 13.82 13.00
CA PHE A 128 -5.92 13.38 12.69
C PHE A 128 -6.93 14.53 12.60
N GLY A 129 -6.96 15.18 11.44
CA GLY A 129 -8.14 15.89 10.93
C GLY A 129 -9.19 14.97 10.29
N ALA A 130 -8.79 13.74 9.93
CA ALA A 130 -9.58 12.74 9.18
C ALA A 130 -10.33 11.70 10.05
N GLU A 131 -10.39 11.88 11.38
CA GLU A 131 -10.98 10.90 12.32
C GLU A 131 -12.46 10.64 12.08
N GLN A 132 -13.21 11.69 11.77
CA GLN A 132 -14.67 11.62 11.67
C GLN A 132 -15.11 10.77 10.45
N GLU A 133 -14.39 10.91 9.35
CA GLU A 133 -14.75 10.29 8.09
C GLU A 133 -14.39 8.80 8.03
N LEU A 134 -13.26 8.42 8.65
CA LEU A 134 -12.90 7.02 8.85
C LEU A 134 -13.93 6.30 9.73
N VAL A 135 -14.45 6.99 10.76
CA VAL A 135 -15.52 6.48 11.63
C VAL A 135 -16.82 6.30 10.84
N ASP A 136 -17.26 7.31 10.08
CA ASP A 136 -18.49 7.21 9.28
C ASP A 136 -18.42 6.07 8.25
N LYS A 137 -17.22 5.80 7.69
CA LYS A 137 -16.97 4.70 6.76
C LYS A 137 -16.87 3.33 7.47
N LEU A 138 -16.33 3.27 8.69
CA LEU A 138 -16.32 2.08 9.57
C LEU A 138 -17.70 1.74 10.17
N LEU A 139 -18.66 2.66 10.13
CA LEU A 139 -20.05 2.39 10.52
C LEU A 139 -20.83 1.63 9.43
N GLY A 140 -20.29 1.50 8.22
CA GLY A 140 -20.83 0.63 7.16
C GLY A 140 -20.58 -0.88 7.37
N PHE A 141 -19.90 -1.29 8.44
CA PHE A 141 -19.65 -2.69 8.79
C PHE A 141 -20.76 -3.27 9.66
N PRO A 142 -20.92 -4.61 9.67
CA PRO A 142 -21.65 -5.26 10.74
C PRO A 142 -21.10 -4.81 12.11
N LYS A 143 -21.98 -4.27 12.97
CA LYS A 143 -21.65 -3.64 14.26
C LYS A 143 -20.68 -4.47 15.12
N ALA A 144 -20.78 -5.80 15.06
CA ALA A 144 -19.88 -6.73 15.77
C ALA A 144 -18.42 -6.65 15.30
N LYS A 145 -18.16 -6.49 13.99
CA LYS A 145 -16.81 -6.38 13.43
C LYS A 145 -16.15 -5.06 13.79
N ALA A 146 -16.91 -3.96 13.72
CA ALA A 146 -16.44 -2.64 14.15
C ALA A 146 -16.08 -2.63 15.64
N LYS A 147 -16.91 -3.26 16.49
CA LYS A 147 -16.61 -3.45 17.93
C LYS A 147 -15.31 -4.22 18.17
N ALA A 148 -15.11 -5.35 17.49
CA ALA A 148 -13.94 -6.19 17.67
C ALA A 148 -12.64 -5.45 17.26
N LEU A 149 -12.68 -4.74 16.14
CA LEU A 149 -11.58 -3.89 15.65
C LEU A 149 -11.20 -2.79 16.65
N LEU A 150 -12.22 -2.10 17.18
CA LEU A 150 -12.00 -1.04 18.17
C LEU A 150 -11.47 -1.57 19.50
N ALA A 151 -11.95 -2.73 19.94
CA ALA A 151 -11.49 -3.38 21.16
C ALA A 151 -10.02 -3.82 21.06
N GLN A 152 -9.61 -4.39 19.92
CA GLN A 152 -8.21 -4.73 19.66
C GLN A 152 -7.33 -3.49 19.61
N TYR A 153 -7.82 -2.41 19.00
CA TYR A 153 -7.09 -1.15 18.96
C TYR A 153 -6.89 -0.57 20.36
N ARG A 154 -7.93 -0.57 21.20
CA ARG A 154 -7.89 -0.10 22.60
C ARG A 154 -6.89 -0.86 23.47
N GLN A 155 -6.67 -2.15 23.22
CA GLN A 155 -5.67 -2.93 23.96
C GLN A 155 -4.23 -2.53 23.60
N LYS A 156 -4.01 -2.04 22.38
CA LYS A 156 -2.67 -1.76 21.84
C LYS A 156 -2.32 -0.27 21.84
N TYR A 157 -3.33 0.61 21.84
CA TYR A 157 -3.19 2.07 21.71
C TYR A 157 -4.28 2.83 22.50
N GLU A 158 -3.95 4.01 23.03
CA GLU A 158 -4.97 4.90 23.60
C GLU A 158 -5.82 5.52 22.48
N LEU A 159 -7.14 5.30 22.56
CA LEU A 159 -8.10 6.01 21.70
C LEU A 159 -8.03 7.50 22.04
N SER A 160 -7.95 8.36 21.03
CA SER A 160 -8.06 9.79 21.24
C SER A 160 -9.39 10.13 21.95
N PRO A 161 -9.48 11.22 22.73
CA PRO A 161 -10.70 11.59 23.44
C PRO A 161 -11.93 11.68 22.52
N LYS A 162 -11.73 12.15 21.29
CA LYS A 162 -12.75 12.27 20.25
C LYS A 162 -13.26 10.89 19.79
N TRP A 163 -12.36 9.92 19.60
CA TRP A 163 -12.73 8.53 19.30
C TRP A 163 -13.52 7.86 20.42
N ARG A 164 -13.09 8.07 21.67
CA ARG A 164 -13.76 7.51 22.85
C ARG A 164 -15.20 8.04 22.94
N GLU A 165 -15.39 9.33 22.70
CA GLU A 165 -16.72 9.96 22.70
C GLU A 165 -17.63 9.40 21.60
N VAL A 166 -17.13 9.25 20.37
CA VAL A 166 -17.93 8.74 19.25
C VAL A 166 -18.27 7.25 19.43
N ALA A 167 -17.32 6.45 19.88
CA ALA A 167 -17.56 5.03 20.14
C ALA A 167 -18.55 4.81 21.31
N LEU A 168 -18.52 5.66 22.35
CA LEU A 168 -19.53 5.67 23.43
C LEU A 168 -20.92 6.08 22.92
N LYS A 169 -21.03 7.18 22.17
CA LYS A 169 -22.30 7.66 21.59
C LYS A 169 -22.99 6.64 20.69
N ARG A 170 -22.23 5.70 20.13
CA ARG A 170 -22.71 4.69 19.18
C ARG A 170 -22.77 3.26 19.78
N GLY A 171 -22.46 3.12 21.07
CA GLY A 171 -22.50 1.83 21.79
C GLY A 171 -21.52 0.80 21.25
N LEU A 172 -20.36 1.27 20.77
CA LEU A 172 -19.23 0.47 20.31
C LEU A 172 -18.19 0.22 21.43
N LEU A 173 -18.23 1.06 22.46
CA LEU A 173 -17.62 0.89 23.78
C LEU A 173 -18.73 0.78 24.83
#